data_AF-A0A060CIX4-F1
#
_entry.id   AF-A0A060CIX4-F1
#
_cell.length_a   1.000
_cell.length_b   1.000
_cell.length_c   1.000
_cell.angle_alpha   90.00
_cell.angle_beta   90.00
_cell.angle_gamma   90.00
#
_symmetry.space_group_name_H-M   'P 1'
#
loop_
_entity.id
_entity.type
_entity.pdbx_description
1 polymer ?
#
loop_
_entity_poly.entity_id
_entity_poly.type
_entity_poly.pdbx_seq_one_letter_code
_entity_poly.pdbx_strand_id
1 'polypeptide(L)'
;QAAEHMYLPYDEANRLPLQDDQVLQRPLWDFAATPADKHPLLLHYHALNIYRHRVSKQADLLLAMYLWPSAFDPDSQRRAYLFYEACTTHDSSLSAPIFAAMACRLGWTGHAYRYFMSSARLDLDDRQGNTADGVHLANMAGTWLALTSGFGGMSPKRSISLLAP
;
A
#
# COMPACT_ATOMS: atom_id res chain seq x y z
N GLN A 1 -27.24 11.80 -6.29
CA GLN A 1 -27.01 12.99 -5.44
C GLN A 1 -25.76 12.84 -4.56
N ALA A 2 -25.75 12.06 -3.46
CA ALA A 2 -24.54 12.01 -2.59
C ALA A 2 -23.24 11.56 -3.31
N ALA A 3 -23.32 10.56 -4.20
CA ALA A 3 -22.15 10.10 -4.96
C ALA A 3 -21.59 11.15 -5.94
N GLU A 4 -22.45 12.01 -6.50
CA GLU A 4 -22.06 13.06 -7.46
C GLU A 4 -21.42 14.27 -6.76
N HIS A 5 -21.65 14.41 -5.46
CA HIS A 5 -21.16 15.51 -4.64
C HIS A 5 -20.15 15.03 -3.58
N MET A 6 -19.65 13.79 -3.70
CA MET A 6 -18.66 13.27 -2.76
C MET A 6 -17.36 14.06 -2.93
N TYR A 7 -16.90 14.65 -1.82
CA TYR A 7 -15.63 15.32 -1.79
C TYR A 7 -14.49 14.29 -1.78
N LEU A 8 -13.54 14.44 -2.70
CA LEU A 8 -12.32 13.64 -2.79
C LEU A 8 -11.12 14.60 -2.75
N PRO A 9 -10.32 14.60 -1.68
CA PRO A 9 -9.26 15.60 -1.53
C PRO A 9 -8.15 15.35 -2.57
N TYR A 10 -7.71 16.43 -3.21
CA TYR A 10 -6.71 16.41 -4.27
C TYR A 10 -5.83 17.66 -4.18
N ASP A 11 -4.53 17.47 -4.34
CA ASP A 11 -3.56 18.55 -4.41
C ASP A 11 -3.21 18.87 -5.86
N GLU A 12 -3.74 20.00 -6.35
CA GLU A 12 -3.53 20.46 -7.72
C GLU A 12 -2.07 20.79 -8.03
N ALA A 13 -1.32 21.33 -7.06
CA ALA A 13 0.05 21.76 -7.29
C ALA A 13 0.98 20.56 -7.55
N ASN A 14 0.79 19.49 -6.78
CA ASN A 14 1.56 18.25 -6.96
C ASN A 14 0.84 17.20 -7.81
N ARG A 15 -0.38 17.49 -8.27
CA ARG A 15 -1.27 16.58 -9.00
C ARG A 15 -1.45 15.24 -8.28
N LEU A 16 -1.71 15.30 -6.97
CA LEU A 16 -1.66 14.15 -6.07
C LEU A 16 -3.02 13.95 -5.39
N PRO A 17 -3.68 12.78 -5.57
CA PRO A 17 -4.84 12.45 -4.74
C PRO A 17 -4.42 12.21 -3.29
N LEU A 18 -5.20 12.74 -2.36
CA LEU A 18 -4.87 12.76 -0.94
C LEU A 18 -5.67 11.69 -0.19
N GLN A 19 -5.05 11.09 0.83
CA GLN A 19 -5.70 10.14 1.73
C GLN A 19 -6.75 10.86 2.60
N ASP A 20 -6.43 12.08 3.03
CA ASP A 20 -7.31 12.98 3.78
C ASP A 20 -6.84 14.43 3.64
N ASP A 21 -7.66 15.36 4.13
CA ASP A 21 -7.49 16.82 4.01
C ASP A 21 -6.23 17.35 4.71
N GLN A 22 -5.64 16.55 5.60
CA GLN A 22 -4.54 16.96 6.48
C GLN A 22 -3.22 16.24 6.19
N VAL A 23 -3.19 15.30 5.24
CA VAL A 23 -1.98 14.49 4.96
C VAL A 23 -0.77 15.37 4.62
N LEU A 24 -0.97 16.46 3.89
CA LEU A 24 0.09 17.41 3.56
C LEU A 24 0.46 18.35 4.70
N GLN A 25 -0.44 18.57 5.65
CA GLN A 25 -0.23 19.45 6.81
C GLN A 25 0.58 18.75 7.91
N ARG A 26 0.57 17.42 7.94
CA ARG A 26 1.32 16.63 8.90
C ARG A 26 2.79 16.50 8.48
N PRO A 27 3.75 16.73 9.40
CA PRO A 27 5.17 16.47 9.14
C PRO A 27 5.41 14.98 8.88
N LEU A 28 6.39 14.68 8.03
CA LEU A 28 6.84 13.30 7.84
C LEU A 28 7.42 12.76 9.15
N TRP A 29 7.09 11.52 9.50
CA TRP A 29 7.75 10.83 10.59
C TRP A 29 9.22 10.58 10.25
N ASP A 30 10.12 10.71 11.22
CA ASP A 30 11.55 10.45 10.99
C ASP A 30 11.83 8.95 10.96
N PHE A 31 11.51 8.32 9.82
CA PHE A 31 11.74 6.89 9.60
C PHE A 31 13.22 6.53 9.64
N ALA A 32 14.11 7.44 9.22
CA ALA A 32 15.55 7.20 9.20
C ALA A 32 16.14 7.12 10.61
N ALA A 33 15.64 7.93 11.54
CA ALA A 33 16.06 7.90 12.94
C ALA A 33 15.28 6.88 13.79
N THR A 34 14.24 6.25 13.25
CA THR A 34 13.45 5.26 13.99
C THR A 34 14.17 3.91 14.01
N PRO A 35 14.52 3.37 15.20
CA PRO A 35 15.18 2.07 15.28
C PRO A 35 14.28 0.94 14.78
N ALA A 36 14.89 -0.10 14.18
CA ALA A 36 14.15 -1.23 13.63
C ALA A 36 13.31 -2.01 14.67
N ASP A 37 13.76 -2.06 15.93
CA ASP A 37 13.05 -2.68 17.06
C ASP A 37 11.93 -1.80 17.64
N LYS A 38 11.67 -0.63 17.04
CA LYS A 38 10.54 0.25 17.35
C LYS A 38 9.40 0.15 16.34
N HIS A 39 9.42 -0.89 15.51
CA HIS A 39 8.32 -1.30 14.66
C HIS A 39 7.68 -2.59 15.18
N PRO A 40 6.33 -2.74 15.11
CA PRO A 40 5.35 -1.77 14.63
C PRO A 40 5.20 -0.50 15.49
N LEU A 41 5.08 0.68 14.88
CA LEU A 41 5.10 1.95 15.62
C LEU A 41 4.04 2.01 16.73
N LEU A 42 2.84 1.45 16.49
CA LEU A 42 1.72 1.44 17.44
C LEU A 42 2.04 0.70 18.75
N LEU A 43 3.00 -0.22 18.75
CA LEU A 43 3.41 -0.96 19.95
C LEU A 43 4.46 -0.22 20.78
N HIS A 44 5.08 0.83 20.24
CA HIS A 44 6.21 1.52 20.85
C HIS A 44 5.99 3.01 21.07
N TYR A 45 5.06 3.62 20.33
CA TYR A 45 4.74 5.05 20.42
C TYR A 45 3.26 5.25 20.70
N HIS A 46 2.96 6.26 21.51
CA HIS A 46 1.58 6.65 21.78
C HIS A 46 0.88 7.10 20.49
N ALA A 47 -0.37 6.70 20.30
CA ALA A 47 -1.12 6.97 19.07
C ALA A 47 -1.19 8.47 18.71
N LEU A 48 -1.30 9.35 19.72
CA LEU A 48 -1.28 10.81 19.52
C LEU A 48 0.05 11.32 18.92
N ASN A 49 1.17 10.63 19.12
CA ASN A 49 2.41 10.96 18.46
C ASN A 49 2.32 10.56 16.99
N ILE A 50 1.88 9.32 16.71
CA ILE A 50 1.80 8.78 15.34
C ILE A 50 0.82 9.60 14.49
N TYR A 51 -0.40 9.86 14.97
CA TYR A 51 -1.47 10.51 14.19
C TYR A 51 -1.19 11.96 13.80
N ARG A 52 -0.27 12.62 14.51
CA ARG A 52 0.17 13.98 14.17
C ARG A 52 1.24 14.00 13.08
N HIS A 53 1.71 12.84 12.64
CA HIS A 53 2.67 12.70 11.55
C HIS A 53 2.03 12.07 10.32
N ARG A 54 2.68 12.26 9.18
CA ARG A 54 2.37 11.56 7.94
C ARG A 54 2.96 10.16 8.05
N VAL A 55 2.12 9.24 8.51
CA VAL A 55 2.40 7.81 8.66
C VAL A 55 1.18 7.04 8.21
N SER A 56 1.38 6.07 7.32
CA SER A 56 0.38 5.08 6.95
C SER A 56 0.83 3.72 7.47
N LYS A 57 -0.05 3.01 8.20
CA LYS A 57 0.25 1.64 8.66
C LYS A 57 0.35 0.66 7.49
N GLN A 58 -0.48 0.89 6.48
CA GLN A 58 -0.68 0.02 5.33
C GLN A 58 -1.17 0.79 4.11
N ALA A 59 -1.32 0.09 2.98
CA ALA A 59 -1.93 0.67 1.78
C ALA A 59 -3.35 1.16 2.06
N ASP A 60 -3.58 2.45 1.79
CA ASP A 60 -4.89 3.12 1.91
C ASP A 60 -5.33 3.62 0.52
N LEU A 61 -4.89 4.81 0.09
CA LEU A 61 -5.18 5.30 -1.27
C LEU A 61 -4.69 4.34 -2.36
N LEU A 62 -3.54 3.69 -2.15
CA LEU A 62 -3.05 2.68 -3.10
C LEU A 62 -3.95 1.45 -3.17
N LEU A 63 -4.65 1.08 -2.10
CA LEU A 63 -5.68 0.04 -2.16
C LEU A 63 -6.88 0.50 -3.00
N ALA A 64 -7.33 1.75 -2.85
CA ALA A 64 -8.39 2.30 -3.69
C ALA A 64 -7.99 2.32 -5.18
N MET A 65 -6.76 2.73 -5.49
CA MET A 65 -6.21 2.68 -6.85
C MET A 65 -6.05 1.25 -7.37
N TYR A 66 -5.70 0.29 -6.51
CA TYR A 66 -5.64 -1.12 -6.86
C TYR A 66 -7.00 -1.67 -7.26
N LEU A 67 -8.03 -1.42 -6.44
CA LEU A 67 -9.40 -1.91 -6.62
C LEU A 67 -10.12 -1.24 -7.80
N TRP A 68 -9.85 0.04 -8.04
CA TRP A 68 -10.50 0.80 -9.11
C TRP A 68 -9.49 1.57 -9.98
N PRO A 69 -8.66 0.85 -10.77
CA PRO A 69 -7.58 1.47 -11.55
C PRO A 69 -8.07 2.52 -12.55
N SER A 70 -9.29 2.36 -13.07
CA SER A 70 -9.82 3.23 -14.12
C SER A 70 -10.30 4.61 -13.63
N ALA A 71 -10.42 4.87 -12.33
CA ALA A 71 -10.71 6.24 -11.85
C ALA A 71 -9.48 7.12 -11.73
N PHE A 72 -8.28 6.57 -11.89
CA PHE A 72 -7.04 7.29 -11.69
C PHE A 72 -6.21 7.21 -12.97
N ASP A 73 -5.74 8.35 -13.47
CA ASP A 73 -4.79 8.34 -14.56
C ASP A 73 -3.46 7.68 -14.13
N PRO A 74 -2.70 7.08 -15.06
CA PRO A 74 -1.46 6.37 -14.73
C PRO A 74 -0.42 7.25 -14.02
N ASP A 75 -0.36 8.54 -14.31
CA ASP A 75 0.64 9.41 -13.69
C ASP A 75 0.28 9.77 -12.25
N SER A 76 -1.01 9.94 -11.93
CA SER A 76 -1.49 10.04 -10.55
C SER A 76 -1.18 8.78 -9.76
N GLN A 77 -1.32 7.58 -10.35
CA GLN A 77 -0.94 6.33 -9.68
C GLN A 77 0.57 6.26 -9.39
N ARG A 78 1.42 6.73 -10.31
CA ARG A 78 2.88 6.80 -10.09
C ARG A 78 3.23 7.76 -8.95
N ARG A 79 2.68 8.97 -8.96
CA ARG A 79 2.94 9.98 -7.93
C ARG A 79 2.44 9.52 -6.56
N ALA A 80 1.24 8.97 -6.50
CA ALA A 80 0.69 8.40 -5.27
C ALA A 80 1.54 7.24 -4.76
N TYR A 81 1.98 6.32 -5.63
CA TYR A 81 2.85 5.22 -5.19
C TYR A 81 4.10 5.75 -4.49
N LEU A 82 4.85 6.65 -5.14
CA LEU A 82 6.07 7.20 -4.57
C LEU A 82 5.81 7.96 -3.26
N PHE A 83 4.74 8.76 -3.22
CA PHE A 83 4.39 9.53 -2.05
C PHE A 83 4.01 8.65 -0.85
N TYR A 84 3.12 7.68 -1.05
CA TYR A 84 2.61 6.84 0.05
C TYR A 84 3.58 5.73 0.42
N GLU A 85 4.43 5.24 -0.49
CA GLU A 85 5.50 4.30 -0.11
C GLU A 85 6.47 4.95 0.88
N ALA A 86 6.85 6.20 0.63
CA ALA A 86 7.77 6.95 1.49
C ALA A 86 7.23 7.22 2.92
N CYS A 87 5.92 7.06 3.15
CA CYS A 87 5.32 7.25 4.47
C CYS A 87 4.59 6.01 5.01
N THR A 88 4.70 4.85 4.36
CA THR A 88 4.04 3.62 4.83
C THR A 88 5.01 2.74 5.61
N THR A 89 4.66 2.34 6.83
CA THR A 89 5.51 1.49 7.67
C THR A 89 5.48 0.03 7.30
N HIS A 90 4.40 -0.42 6.65
CA HIS A 90 4.11 -1.82 6.39
C HIS A 90 3.95 -2.68 7.66
N ASP A 91 3.55 -2.03 8.76
CA ASP A 91 3.25 -2.63 10.07
C ASP A 91 1.99 -3.54 10.08
N SER A 92 1.42 -3.80 8.91
CA SER A 92 0.28 -4.68 8.68
C SER A 92 0.60 -5.63 7.56
N SER A 93 0.27 -6.91 7.76
CA SER A 93 0.49 -7.96 6.76
C SER A 93 -0.31 -7.72 5.47
N LEU A 94 -1.38 -6.92 5.50
CA LEU A 94 -2.13 -6.53 4.30
C LEU A 94 -1.40 -5.50 3.42
N SER A 95 -0.32 -4.86 3.90
CA SER A 95 0.29 -3.76 3.16
C SER A 95 1.10 -4.22 1.95
N ALA A 96 2.13 -5.04 2.16
CA ALA A 96 3.06 -5.47 1.13
C ALA A 96 2.41 -6.00 -0.17
N PRO A 97 1.37 -6.87 -0.13
CA PRO A 97 0.80 -7.40 -1.37
C PRO A 97 0.16 -6.33 -2.27
N ILE A 98 -0.43 -5.28 -1.70
CA ILE A 98 -1.02 -4.18 -2.51
C ILE A 98 0.06 -3.33 -3.16
N PHE A 99 1.16 -3.06 -2.44
CA PHE A 99 2.32 -2.38 -3.01
C PHE A 99 2.95 -3.22 -4.13
N ALA A 100 3.06 -4.54 -3.96
CA ALA A 100 3.54 -5.44 -5.01
C ALA A 100 2.67 -5.36 -6.27
N ALA A 101 1.34 -5.48 -6.12
CA ALA A 101 0.40 -5.43 -7.25
C ALA A 101 0.41 -4.07 -7.98
N MET A 102 0.46 -2.97 -7.22
CA MET A 102 0.57 -1.64 -7.80
C MET A 102 1.91 -1.43 -8.53
N ALA A 103 3.03 -1.90 -7.97
CA ALA A 103 4.32 -1.83 -8.63
C ALA A 103 4.36 -2.61 -9.95
N CYS A 104 3.72 -3.80 -10.02
CA CYS A 104 3.55 -4.52 -11.28
C CYS A 104 2.84 -3.66 -12.33
N ARG A 105 1.71 -3.05 -11.95
CA ARG A 105 0.92 -2.19 -12.84
C ARG A 105 1.70 -0.98 -13.36
N LEU A 106 2.63 -0.45 -12.56
CA LEU A 106 3.49 0.66 -12.94
C LEU A 106 4.72 0.25 -13.77
N GLY A 107 4.92 -1.07 -13.97
CA GLY A 107 6.09 -1.62 -14.66
C GLY A 107 7.35 -1.65 -13.79
N TRP A 108 7.23 -1.50 -12.47
CA TRP A 108 8.35 -1.42 -11.53
C TRP A 108 8.67 -2.79 -10.92
N THR A 109 9.12 -3.71 -11.78
CA THR A 109 9.33 -5.13 -11.45
C THR A 109 10.21 -5.36 -10.22
N GLY A 110 11.26 -4.56 -10.03
CA GLY A 110 12.12 -4.65 -8.83
C GLY A 110 11.39 -4.34 -7.52
N HIS A 111 10.56 -3.28 -7.50
CA HIS A 111 9.73 -2.95 -6.34
C HIS A 111 8.65 -4.01 -6.13
N ALA A 112 8.02 -4.47 -7.21
CA ALA A 112 7.01 -5.51 -7.17
C ALA A 112 7.54 -6.80 -6.54
N TYR A 113 8.70 -7.26 -7.00
CA TYR A 113 9.32 -8.50 -6.50
C TYR A 113 9.72 -8.37 -5.02
N ARG A 114 10.28 -7.23 -4.61
CA ARG A 114 10.65 -6.97 -3.22
C ARG A 114 9.44 -7.11 -2.28
N TYR A 115 8.34 -6.43 -2.59
CA TYR A 115 7.13 -6.49 -1.78
C TYR A 115 6.42 -7.85 -1.85
N PHE A 116 6.41 -8.48 -3.03
CA PHE A 116 5.85 -9.82 -3.19
C PHE A 116 6.58 -10.83 -2.31
N MET A 117 7.92 -10.85 -2.33
CA MET A 117 8.70 -11.76 -1.50
C MET A 117 8.51 -11.49 -0.01
N SER A 118 8.38 -10.22 0.40
CA SER A 118 8.06 -9.87 1.78
C SER A 118 6.70 -10.42 2.23
N SER A 119 5.71 -10.46 1.32
CA SER A 119 4.37 -10.98 1.59
C SER A 119 4.34 -12.51 1.55
N ALA A 120 4.94 -13.12 0.53
CA ALA A 120 4.95 -14.57 0.30
C ALA A 120 5.72 -15.36 1.37
N ARG A 121 6.70 -14.73 2.02
CA ARG A 121 7.52 -15.35 3.08
C ARG A 121 7.19 -14.86 4.48
N LEU A 122 6.14 -14.05 4.66
CA LEU A 122 5.84 -13.38 5.93
C LEU A 122 5.77 -14.36 7.11
N ASP A 123 4.92 -15.38 7.00
CA ASP A 123 4.75 -16.41 8.04
C ASP A 123 5.87 -17.46 8.03
N LEU A 124 6.44 -17.76 6.86
CA LEU A 124 7.53 -18.74 6.73
C LEU A 124 8.83 -18.29 7.42
N ASP A 125 9.10 -16.99 7.38
CA ASP A 125 10.28 -16.38 7.99
C ASP A 125 9.96 -15.67 9.32
N ASP A 126 8.72 -15.79 9.82
CA ASP A 126 8.18 -15.10 11.00
C ASP A 126 8.54 -13.61 11.07
N ARG A 127 8.38 -12.89 9.95
CA ARG A 127 8.92 -11.52 9.80
C ARG A 127 8.27 -10.50 10.73
N GLN A 128 7.07 -10.78 11.24
CA GLN A 128 6.36 -9.94 12.21
C GLN A 128 6.48 -10.45 13.66
N GLY A 129 7.16 -11.58 13.88
CA GLY A 129 7.41 -12.14 15.22
C GLY A 129 6.17 -12.65 15.95
N ASN A 130 5.06 -12.85 15.23
CA ASN A 130 3.75 -13.19 15.77
C ASN A 130 3.07 -14.34 14.99
N THR A 131 3.82 -15.09 14.19
CA THR A 131 3.25 -16.24 13.44
C THR A 131 2.72 -17.33 14.39
N ALA A 132 3.30 -17.42 15.59
CA ALA A 132 2.81 -18.33 16.64
C ALA A 132 1.37 -18.02 17.09
N ASP A 133 0.91 -16.78 16.94
CA ASP A 133 -0.46 -16.37 17.25
C ASP A 133 -1.47 -16.78 16.15
N GLY A 134 -0.95 -17.18 14.98
CA GLY A 134 -1.73 -17.63 13.83
C GLY A 134 -1.16 -17.11 12.51
N VAL A 135 -1.37 -17.86 11.44
CA VAL A 135 -0.96 -17.45 10.10
C VAL A 135 -1.78 -16.26 9.59
N HIS A 136 -1.15 -15.38 8.81
CA HIS A 136 -1.80 -14.18 8.29
C HIS A 136 -2.61 -14.49 7.01
N LEU A 137 -3.81 -15.09 7.17
CA LEU A 137 -4.66 -15.51 6.05
C LEU A 137 -4.95 -14.39 5.03
N ALA A 138 -5.17 -13.15 5.49
CA ALA A 138 -5.38 -12.01 4.61
C ALA A 138 -4.14 -11.69 3.75
N ASN A 139 -2.93 -11.83 4.33
CA ASN A 139 -1.68 -11.69 3.59
C ASN A 139 -1.48 -12.82 2.57
N MET A 140 -1.85 -14.06 2.90
CA MET A 140 -1.79 -15.17 1.95
C MET A 140 -2.69 -14.93 0.73
N ALA A 141 -3.93 -14.48 0.97
CA ALA A 141 -4.84 -14.08 -0.09
C ALA A 141 -4.28 -12.88 -0.90
N GLY A 142 -3.72 -11.88 -0.22
CA GLY A 142 -3.04 -10.74 -0.84
C GLY A 142 -1.84 -11.17 -1.71
N THR A 143 -1.05 -12.14 -1.27
CA THR A 143 0.08 -12.70 -2.01
C THR A 143 -0.40 -13.30 -3.34
N TRP A 144 -1.49 -14.07 -3.29
CA TRP A 144 -2.10 -14.63 -4.49
C TRP A 144 -2.62 -13.53 -5.43
N LEU A 145 -3.22 -12.45 -4.90
CA LEU A 145 -3.64 -11.31 -5.70
C LEU A 145 -2.45 -10.61 -6.36
N ALA A 146 -1.35 -10.37 -5.64
CA ALA A 146 -0.14 -9.78 -6.20
C ALA A 146 0.46 -10.64 -7.32
N LEU A 147 0.45 -11.96 -7.16
CA LEU A 147 0.90 -12.89 -8.20
C LEU A 147 -0.01 -12.87 -9.42
N THR A 148 -1.32 -13.01 -9.24
CA THR A 148 -2.26 -13.21 -10.35
C THR A 148 -2.67 -11.91 -11.04
N SER A 149 -3.11 -10.92 -10.26
CA SER A 149 -3.56 -9.61 -10.80
C SER A 149 -2.42 -8.61 -10.99
N GLY A 150 -1.33 -8.77 -10.23
CA GLY A 150 -0.11 -7.98 -10.40
C GLY A 150 0.75 -8.56 -11.53
N PHE A 151 1.55 -9.60 -11.23
CA PHE A 151 2.46 -10.20 -12.20
C PHE A 151 1.73 -10.88 -13.37
N GLY A 152 0.60 -11.54 -13.14
CA GLY A 152 -0.17 -12.18 -14.21
C GLY A 152 -1.07 -11.21 -15.00
N GLY A 153 -1.26 -9.98 -14.51
CA GLY A 153 -2.12 -8.98 -15.16
C GLY A 153 -3.62 -9.34 -15.19
N MET A 154 -4.09 -10.28 -14.36
CA MET A 154 -5.49 -10.70 -14.33
C MET A 154 -6.42 -9.54 -13.91
N SER A 155 -7.49 -9.31 -14.69
CA SER A 155 -8.48 -8.25 -14.42
C SER A 155 -9.90 -8.68 -14.78
N PRO A 156 -10.92 -8.45 -13.92
CA PRO A 156 -12.30 -8.88 -14.17
C PRO A 156 -12.99 -8.13 -15.31
N LYS A 157 -12.48 -6.96 -15.74
CA LYS A 157 -13.05 -6.16 -16.86
C LYS A 157 -12.57 -6.64 -18.23
N ARG A 158 -11.54 -7.47 -18.30
CA ARG A 158 -11.10 -8.11 -19.54
C ARG A 158 -11.62 -9.54 -19.48
N SER A 159 -12.28 -10.00 -20.53
CA SER A 159 -12.64 -11.42 -20.68
C SER A 159 -11.43 -12.28 -20.31
N ILE A 160 -11.69 -13.45 -19.70
CA ILE A 160 -10.78 -14.41 -19.03
C ILE A 160 -9.46 -14.74 -19.77
N SER A 161 -9.24 -14.24 -20.98
CA SER A 161 -8.23 -14.67 -21.95
C SER A 161 -6.99 -13.77 -22.10
N LEU A 162 -6.81 -12.68 -21.34
CA LEU A 162 -5.62 -11.81 -21.50
C LEU A 162 -4.85 -11.66 -20.18
N LEU A 163 -3.83 -12.51 -20.04
CA LEU A 163 -2.67 -12.23 -19.18
C LEU A 163 -1.86 -11.09 -19.81
N ALA A 164 -1.36 -10.19 -18.98
CA ALA A 164 -0.42 -9.13 -19.39
C ALA A 164 0.82 -9.20 -18.49
N PRO A 165 1.63 -10.26 -18.61
CA PRO A 165 2.79 -10.50 -17.77
C PRO A 165 3.95 -9.53 -18.02
#